data_AF-A0A6I5I0T5-F1
#
_entry.id   AF-A0A6I5I0T5-F1
#
_cell.length_a   1.000
_cell.length_b   1.000
_cell.length_c   1.000
_cell.angle_alpha   90.00
_cell.angle_beta   90.00
_cell.angle_gamma   90.00
#
_symmetry.space_group_name_H-M   'P 1'
#
loop_
_entity.id
_entity.type
_entity.pdbx_description
1 polymer ?
#
loop_
_entity_poly.entity_id
_entity_poly.type
_entity_poly.pdbx_seq_one_letter_code
_entity_poly.pdbx_strand_id
1 'polypeptide(L)'
;MTEYIAQCRYNRSDTIKARVEDKVVWLEPGVANVALTPADARTFARGILALADGVDGGEAETTMFPAVGDVVRIVCPESACDPEHVGGIGVLTRTDNTDCKYRVRLPGGEIVWAYEVEAPTKPTPNPSPRVAFLEEARRLVGSRDVPQLLAVARFLAGENA
;
A
#
# COMPACT_ATOMS: atom_id res chain seq x y z
N MET A 1 4.33 -3.19 -29.35
CA MET A 1 3.22 -3.16 -28.38
C MET A 1 2.98 -4.58 -27.93
N THR A 2 3.07 -4.87 -26.63
CA THR A 2 2.82 -6.20 -26.08
C THR A 2 1.37 -6.25 -25.62
N GLU A 3 0.61 -7.21 -26.13
CA GLU A 3 -0.80 -7.42 -25.81
C GLU A 3 -1.01 -8.88 -25.42
N TYR A 4 -1.81 -9.11 -24.38
CA TYR A 4 -2.28 -10.42 -23.99
C TYR A 4 -3.80 -10.48 -24.16
N ILE A 5 -4.29 -11.56 -24.75
CA ILE A 5 -5.72 -11.78 -25.00
C ILE A 5 -6.12 -13.10 -24.37
N ALA A 6 -7.19 -13.10 -23.60
CA ALA A 6 -7.88 -14.32 -23.19
C ALA A 6 -9.24 -14.40 -23.87
N GLN A 7 -9.56 -15.57 -24.40
CA GLN A 7 -10.81 -15.83 -25.12
C GLN A 7 -11.73 -16.71 -24.27
N CYS A 8 -13.03 -16.42 -24.30
CA CYS A 8 -14.01 -17.18 -23.54
C CYS A 8 -14.10 -18.61 -24.08
N ARG A 9 -14.17 -19.56 -23.15
CA ARG A 9 -14.29 -20.99 -23.47
C ARG A 9 -15.56 -21.31 -24.26
N TYR A 10 -16.65 -20.60 -23.98
CA TYR A 10 -17.98 -20.93 -24.53
C TYR A 10 -18.30 -20.15 -25.80
N ASN A 11 -17.71 -18.96 -25.99
CA ASN A 11 -17.96 -18.12 -27.14
C ASN A 11 -16.68 -17.37 -27.54
N ARG A 12 -16.13 -17.70 -28.71
CA ARG A 12 -14.84 -17.14 -29.16
C ARG A 12 -14.90 -15.66 -29.52
N SER A 13 -16.10 -15.08 -29.69
CA SER A 13 -16.23 -13.62 -29.87
C SER A 13 -16.02 -12.85 -28.57
N ASP A 14 -16.12 -13.51 -27.41
CA ASP A 14 -16.00 -12.86 -26.11
C ASP A 14 -14.55 -12.94 -25.64
N THR A 15 -13.90 -11.79 -25.54
CA THR A 15 -12.48 -11.70 -25.20
C THR A 15 -12.25 -10.68 -24.09
N ILE A 16 -11.17 -10.84 -23.35
CA ILE A 16 -10.61 -9.77 -22.51
C ILE A 16 -9.16 -9.55 -22.93
N LYS A 17 -8.76 -8.30 -23.07
CA LYS A 17 -7.43 -7.91 -23.50
C LYS A 17 -6.72 -7.13 -22.41
N ALA A 18 -5.43 -7.35 -22.29
CA ALA A 18 -4.53 -6.56 -21.47
C ALA A 18 -3.43 -5.99 -22.36
N ARG A 19 -3.21 -4.68 -22.31
CA ARG A 19 -2.19 -3.99 -23.11
C ARG A 19 -1.58 -2.83 -22.35
N VAL A 20 -0.40 -2.37 -22.78
CA VAL A 20 0.23 -1.16 -22.24
C VAL A 20 0.11 -0.02 -23.24
N GLU A 21 -0.33 1.13 -22.75
CA GLU A 21 -0.36 2.41 -23.45
C GLU A 21 -0.06 3.52 -22.45
N ASP A 22 0.82 4.45 -22.82
CA ASP A 22 1.22 5.59 -21.98
C ASP A 22 1.61 5.24 -20.53
N LYS A 23 2.36 4.14 -20.35
CA LYS A 23 2.77 3.61 -19.03
C LYS A 23 1.60 3.22 -18.13
N VAL A 24 0.45 2.86 -18.72
CA VAL A 24 -0.70 2.33 -18.01
C VAL A 24 -1.06 0.96 -18.58
N VAL A 25 -1.37 0.01 -17.71
CA VAL A 25 -1.91 -1.29 -18.11
C VAL A 25 -3.43 -1.17 -18.26
N TRP A 26 -3.91 -1.27 -19.49
CA TRP A 26 -5.33 -1.24 -19.82
C TRP A 26 -5.89 -2.65 -19.82
N LEU A 27 -7.06 -2.82 -19.20
CA LEU A 27 -7.87 -4.04 -19.28
C LEU A 27 -9.15 -3.73 -20.06
N GLU A 28 -9.26 -4.30 -21.25
CA GLU A 28 -10.38 -4.05 -22.15
C GLU A 28 -11.29 -5.28 -22.22
N PRO A 29 -12.49 -5.22 -21.62
CA PRO A 29 -13.48 -6.26 -21.81
C PRO A 29 -14.03 -6.18 -23.24
N GLY A 30 -14.30 -7.34 -23.83
CA GLY A 30 -15.11 -7.46 -25.03
C GLY A 30 -16.59 -7.22 -24.73
N VAL A 31 -17.46 -7.86 -25.50
CA VAL A 31 -18.92 -7.59 -25.44
C VAL A 31 -19.64 -8.30 -24.30
N ALA A 32 -19.04 -9.33 -23.69
CA ALA A 32 -19.68 -10.15 -22.67
C ALA A 32 -18.65 -10.73 -21.68
N ASN A 33 -19.18 -11.40 -20.64
CA ASN A 33 -18.39 -12.09 -19.63
C ASN A 33 -17.50 -13.16 -20.26
N VAL A 34 -16.24 -13.21 -19.83
CA VAL A 34 -15.25 -14.18 -20.29
C VAL A 34 -15.09 -15.28 -19.25
N ALA A 35 -15.50 -16.50 -19.58
CA ALA A 35 -15.23 -17.68 -18.76
C ALA A 35 -13.94 -18.36 -19.22
N LEU A 36 -12.95 -18.42 -18.33
CA LEU A 36 -11.65 -19.04 -18.58
C LEU A 36 -11.49 -20.36 -17.82
N THR A 37 -10.68 -21.27 -18.34
CA THR A 37 -10.20 -22.39 -17.52
C THR A 37 -9.21 -21.86 -16.47
N PRO A 38 -8.99 -22.58 -15.34
CA PRO A 38 -7.98 -22.17 -14.38
C PRO A 38 -6.56 -22.03 -14.98
N ALA A 39 -6.24 -22.82 -16.01
CA ALA A 39 -4.96 -22.72 -16.70
C ALA A 39 -4.87 -21.42 -17.52
N ASP A 40 -5.88 -21.12 -18.33
CA ASP A 40 -5.92 -19.91 -19.16
C ASP A 40 -5.97 -18.64 -18.30
N ALA A 41 -6.74 -18.68 -17.20
CA ALA A 41 -6.82 -17.59 -16.23
C ALA A 41 -5.45 -17.29 -15.60
N ARG A 42 -4.68 -18.32 -15.22
CA ARG A 42 -3.32 -18.14 -14.68
C ARG A 42 -2.38 -17.57 -15.74
N THR A 43 -2.45 -18.06 -16.98
CA THR A 43 -1.63 -17.55 -18.08
C THR A 43 -1.92 -16.08 -18.34
N PHE A 44 -3.20 -15.69 -18.40
CA PHE A 44 -3.61 -14.31 -18.60
C PHE A 44 -3.16 -13.41 -17.44
N ALA A 45 -3.35 -13.85 -16.19
CA ALA A 45 -2.90 -13.11 -15.01
C ALA A 45 -1.37 -12.88 -15.02
N ARG A 46 -0.58 -13.88 -15.42
CA ARG A 46 0.88 -13.72 -15.57
C ARG A 46 1.24 -12.74 -16.67
N GLY A 47 0.47 -12.70 -17.76
CA GLY A 47 0.63 -11.70 -18.81
C GLY A 47 0.40 -10.28 -18.30
N ILE A 48 -0.65 -10.06 -17.50
CA ILE A 48 -0.94 -8.76 -16.86
C ILE A 48 0.22 -8.35 -15.95
N LEU A 49 0.72 -9.26 -15.10
CA LEU A 49 1.85 -8.97 -14.22
C LEU A 49 3.10 -8.60 -15.02
N ALA A 50 3.43 -9.33 -16.08
CA ALA A 50 4.56 -9.00 -16.94
C ALA A 50 4.42 -7.64 -17.64
N LEU A 51 3.19 -7.21 -17.96
CA LEU A 51 2.94 -5.87 -18.48
C LEU A 51 3.17 -4.80 -17.41
N ALA A 52 2.68 -5.02 -16.18
CA ALA A 52 2.89 -4.12 -15.05
C ALA A 52 4.38 -3.98 -14.72
N ASP A 53 5.09 -5.11 -14.57
CA ASP A 53 6.53 -5.14 -14.31
C ASP A 53 7.32 -4.41 -15.40
N GLY A 54 6.86 -4.45 -16.67
CA GLY A 54 7.48 -3.71 -17.76
C GLY A 54 7.27 -2.19 -17.70
N VAL A 55 6.27 -1.73 -16.94
CA VAL A 55 5.92 -0.32 -16.76
C VAL A 55 6.65 0.28 -15.55
N ASP A 56 6.62 -0.40 -14.41
CA ASP A 56 7.14 0.09 -13.12
C ASP A 56 8.43 -0.61 -12.65
N GLY A 57 8.94 -1.57 -13.42
CA GLY A 57 10.13 -2.35 -13.06
C GLY A 57 9.86 -3.49 -12.07
N GLY A 58 8.59 -3.81 -11.78
CA GLY A 58 8.19 -4.79 -10.78
C GLY A 58 8.27 -4.26 -9.36
N GLU A 59 8.50 -2.94 -9.20
CA GLU A 59 8.41 -2.27 -7.91
C GLU A 59 6.93 -2.03 -7.60
N ALA A 60 6.29 -3.03 -6.99
CA ALA A 60 5.02 -2.80 -6.34
C ALA A 60 5.25 -1.78 -5.22
N GLU A 61 4.79 -0.53 -5.43
CA GLU A 61 4.63 0.40 -4.32
C GLU A 61 3.84 -0.35 -3.27
N THR A 62 4.44 -0.50 -2.08
CA THR A 62 3.77 -1.13 -0.95
C THR A 62 2.76 -0.11 -0.46
N THR A 63 1.68 0.07 -1.21
CA THR A 63 0.49 0.76 -0.75
C THR A 63 -0.03 -0.07 0.40
N MET A 64 0.39 0.32 1.62
CA MET A 64 -0.18 -0.21 2.85
C MET A 64 -1.64 0.22 2.85
N PHE A 65 -2.49 -0.60 2.21
CA PHE A 65 -3.93 -0.45 2.35
C PHE A 65 -4.23 -0.58 3.84
N PRO A 66 -4.91 0.40 4.44
CA PRO A 66 -5.24 0.35 5.86
C PRO A 66 -6.14 -0.87 6.11
N ALA A 67 -5.82 -1.62 7.14
CA ALA A 67 -6.55 -2.79 7.56
C ALA A 67 -7.70 -2.41 8.51
N VAL A 68 -8.75 -3.22 8.55
CA VAL A 68 -9.79 -3.06 9.58
C VAL A 68 -9.15 -3.19 10.96
N GLY A 69 -9.40 -2.18 11.81
CA GLY A 69 -8.78 -2.01 13.12
C GLY A 69 -7.68 -0.95 13.14
N ASP A 70 -7.17 -0.53 11.98
CA ASP A 70 -6.19 0.56 11.93
C ASP A 70 -6.83 1.88 12.30
N VAL A 71 -6.08 2.72 13.01
CA VAL A 71 -6.39 4.15 13.08
C VAL A 71 -6.11 4.72 11.69
N VAL A 72 -6.99 5.58 11.18
CA VAL A 72 -6.88 6.23 9.87
C VAL A 72 -7.29 7.69 9.95
N ARG A 73 -6.75 8.52 9.07
CA ARG A 73 -7.16 9.91 8.84
C ARG A 73 -8.00 9.98 7.57
N ILE A 74 -9.18 10.59 7.65
CA ILE A 74 -10.08 10.79 6.51
C ILE A 74 -9.47 11.85 5.60
N VAL A 75 -9.25 11.51 4.33
CA VAL A 75 -8.76 12.45 3.30
C VAL A 75 -9.93 12.95 2.46
N CYS A 76 -10.81 12.04 2.04
CA CYS A 76 -11.95 12.37 1.19
C CYS A 76 -13.22 11.61 1.68
N PRO A 77 -14.14 12.27 2.39
CA PRO A 77 -15.40 11.65 2.82
C PRO A 77 -16.36 11.40 1.65
N GLU A 78 -17.29 10.45 1.81
CA GLU A 78 -18.33 10.06 0.82
C GLU A 78 -19.12 11.26 0.29
N SER A 79 -19.45 12.17 1.21
CA SER A 79 -19.89 13.50 0.86
C SER A 79 -18.66 14.35 0.59
N ALA A 80 -18.12 14.32 -0.63
CA ALA A 80 -16.98 15.18 -1.02
C ALA A 80 -17.24 16.69 -0.76
N CYS A 81 -18.48 17.05 -0.44
CA CYS A 81 -18.97 18.36 -0.05
C CYS A 81 -19.10 18.58 1.48
N ASP A 82 -18.70 17.63 2.32
CA ASP A 82 -18.72 17.75 3.79
C ASP A 82 -17.28 17.90 4.32
N PRO A 83 -16.74 19.13 4.31
CA PRO A 83 -15.38 19.39 4.78
C PRO A 83 -15.23 19.17 6.29
N GLU A 84 -16.30 18.96 7.05
CA GLU A 84 -16.26 18.83 8.51
C GLU A 84 -15.51 17.55 8.94
N HIS A 85 -15.53 16.50 8.11
CA HIS A 85 -14.86 15.23 8.43
C HIS A 85 -13.47 15.09 7.79
N VAL A 86 -13.06 16.01 6.92
CA VAL A 86 -11.71 15.98 6.32
C VAL A 86 -10.67 16.20 7.42
N GLY A 87 -9.66 15.32 7.46
CA GLY A 87 -8.66 15.29 8.51
C GLY A 87 -9.10 14.61 9.81
N GLY A 88 -10.37 14.18 9.91
CA GLY A 88 -10.87 13.42 11.05
C GLY A 88 -10.09 12.12 11.25
N ILE A 89 -9.71 11.83 12.48
CA ILE A 89 -8.96 10.61 12.85
C ILE A 89 -9.91 9.64 13.54
N GLY A 90 -9.99 8.41 13.05
CA GLY A 90 -10.85 7.37 13.64
C GLY A 90 -10.33 5.97 13.36
N VAL A 91 -11.09 4.96 13.75
CA VAL A 91 -10.73 3.55 13.50
C VAL A 91 -11.45 3.06 12.26
N LEU A 92 -10.71 2.44 11.34
CA LEU A 92 -11.27 1.78 10.17
C LEU A 92 -12.03 0.53 10.63
N THR A 93 -13.35 0.54 10.49
CA THR A 93 -14.22 -0.55 10.97
C THR A 93 -14.64 -1.51 9.86
N ARG A 94 -14.56 -1.07 8.60
CA ARG A 94 -14.93 -1.87 7.43
C ARG A 94 -14.30 -1.33 6.17
N THR A 95 -13.93 -2.25 5.27
CA THR A 95 -13.64 -1.97 3.86
C THR A 95 -14.66 -2.68 2.98
N ASP A 96 -15.12 -2.05 1.92
CA ASP A 96 -15.95 -2.71 0.90
C ASP A 96 -15.37 -2.57 -0.52
N ASN A 97 -16.16 -2.89 -1.55
CA ASN A 97 -15.76 -2.80 -2.95
C ASN A 97 -16.58 -1.73 -3.69
N THR A 98 -17.12 -0.75 -2.97
CA THR A 98 -17.84 0.39 -3.56
C THR A 98 -16.89 1.58 -3.70
N ASP A 99 -17.38 2.66 -4.31
CA ASP A 99 -16.61 3.90 -4.46
C ASP A 99 -16.23 4.47 -3.07
N CYS A 100 -17.14 4.38 -2.11
CA CYS A 100 -16.94 4.79 -0.71
C CYS A 100 -16.35 3.65 0.12
N LYS A 101 -15.11 3.27 -0.20
CA LYS A 101 -14.51 2.02 0.28
C LYS A 101 -14.36 1.90 1.80
N TYR A 102 -14.17 3.01 2.53
CA TYR A 102 -13.69 2.99 3.90
C TYR A 102 -14.74 3.48 4.90
N ARG A 103 -15.06 2.67 5.91
CA ARG A 103 -15.95 3.06 7.01
C ARG A 103 -15.17 3.36 8.28
N VAL A 104 -15.09 4.62 8.65
CA VAL A 104 -14.32 5.12 9.80
C VAL A 104 -15.26 5.44 10.97
N ARG A 105 -14.90 4.98 12.18
CA ARG A 105 -15.57 5.39 13.42
C ARG A 105 -14.75 6.47 14.11
N LEU A 106 -15.30 7.67 14.23
CA LEU A 106 -14.67 8.81 14.90
C LEU A 106 -14.80 8.72 16.43
N PRO A 107 -13.97 9.44 17.19
CA PRO A 107 -14.15 9.67 18.61
C PRO A 107 -15.55 10.25 18.89
N GLY A 108 -16.31 9.65 19.80
CA GLY A 108 -17.71 10.00 20.03
C GLY A 108 -18.72 9.05 19.38
N GLY A 109 -18.25 8.09 18.56
CA GLY A 109 -19.08 7.00 18.03
C GLY A 109 -19.74 7.28 16.68
N GLU A 110 -19.54 8.50 16.14
CA GLU A 110 -19.96 8.87 14.79
C GLU A 110 -19.30 7.97 13.73
N ILE A 111 -20.04 7.70 12.65
CA ILE A 111 -19.61 6.83 11.55
C ILE A 111 -19.56 7.67 10.28
N VAL A 112 -18.40 7.67 9.62
CA VAL A 112 -18.16 8.38 8.36
C VAL A 112 -17.67 7.38 7.32
N TRP A 113 -18.21 7.49 6.11
CA TRP A 113 -17.71 6.78 4.94
C TRP A 113 -16.77 7.67 4.16
N ALA A 114 -15.72 7.09 3.58
CA ALA A 114 -14.68 7.82 2.86
C ALA A 114 -14.23 7.07 1.60
N TYR A 115 -13.99 7.83 0.53
CA TYR A 115 -13.32 7.37 -0.68
C TYR A 115 -11.84 7.14 -0.41
N GLU A 116 -11.23 8.04 0.38
CA GLU A 116 -9.80 8.04 0.65
C GLU A 116 -9.53 8.24 2.14
N VAL A 117 -8.65 7.40 2.67
CA VAL A 117 -8.12 7.50 4.02
C VAL A 117 -6.63 7.23 3.98
N GLU A 118 -5.90 7.87 4.88
CA GLU A 118 -4.49 7.60 5.10
C GLU A 118 -4.32 6.88 6.42
N ALA A 119 -3.44 5.87 6.48
CA ALA A 119 -2.92 5.46 7.77
C ALA A 119 -2.19 6.67 8.39
N PRO A 120 -2.46 7.04 9.67
CA PRO A 120 -1.60 7.97 10.35
C PRO A 120 -0.23 7.31 10.29
N THR A 121 0.75 8.05 9.77
CA THR A 121 2.15 7.62 9.77
C THR A 121 2.40 6.91 11.09
N LYS A 122 2.60 5.58 11.03
CA LYS A 122 3.10 4.85 12.21
C LYS A 122 4.25 5.72 12.69
N PRO A 123 4.29 6.16 13.96
CA PRO A 123 5.51 6.74 14.47
C PRO A 123 6.56 5.68 14.15
N THR A 124 7.49 6.02 13.25
CA THR A 124 8.69 5.23 13.02
C THR A 124 9.15 4.92 14.43
N PRO A 125 9.31 3.63 14.83
CA PRO A 125 9.68 3.32 16.20
C PRO A 125 10.91 4.16 16.45
N ASN A 126 10.76 5.22 17.24
CA ASN A 126 11.83 6.17 17.46
C ASN A 126 12.87 5.27 18.12
N PRO A 127 13.97 4.91 17.43
CA PRO A 127 14.91 3.96 17.97
C PRO A 127 15.24 4.54 19.32
N SER A 128 14.96 3.78 20.40
CA SER A 128 15.13 4.31 21.76
C SER A 128 16.46 5.07 21.80
N PRO A 129 16.60 6.21 22.49
CA PRO A 129 17.78 7.06 22.36
C PRO A 129 19.11 6.27 22.35
N ARG A 130 19.16 5.17 23.11
CA ARG A 130 20.23 4.16 23.11
C ARG A 130 20.55 3.51 21.75
N VAL A 131 19.56 3.08 20.98
CA VAL A 131 19.72 2.51 19.63
C VAL A 131 20.23 3.58 18.66
N ALA A 132 19.73 4.81 18.76
CA ALA A 132 20.25 5.93 17.96
C ALA A 132 21.73 6.21 18.26
N PHE A 133 22.10 6.22 19.55
CA PHE A 133 23.50 6.38 19.95
C PHE A 133 24.40 5.21 19.55
N LEU A 134 23.88 3.98 19.49
CA LEU A 134 24.64 2.82 19.04
C LEU A 134 24.92 2.83 17.54
N GLU A 135 23.93 3.20 16.73
CA GLU A 135 24.12 3.36 15.28
C GLU A 135 25.07 4.53 14.97
N GLU A 136 24.97 5.64 15.71
CA GLU A 136 25.88 6.77 15.54
C GLU A 136 27.31 6.44 16.02
N ALA A 137 27.47 5.72 17.14
CA ALA A 137 28.76 5.20 17.58
C ALA A 137 29.39 4.28 16.52
N ARG A 138 28.58 3.45 15.88
CA ARG A 138 29.01 2.57 14.77
C ARG A 138 29.46 3.36 13.55
N ARG A 139 28.75 4.44 13.21
CA ARG A 139 29.12 5.36 12.13
C ARG A 139 30.44 6.08 12.41
N LEU A 140 30.64 6.53 13.65
CA LEU A 140 31.82 7.32 14.04
C LEU A 140 33.10 6.48 14.16
N VAL A 141 33.00 5.29 14.74
CA VAL A 141 34.17 4.46 15.02
C VAL A 141 34.47 3.49 13.86
N GLY A 142 33.47 3.15 13.03
CA GLY A 142 33.61 2.19 11.93
C GLY A 142 33.97 0.76 12.38
N SER A 143 34.03 0.53 13.70
CA SER A 143 34.39 -0.73 14.33
C SER A 143 33.14 -1.57 14.58
N ARG A 144 33.32 -2.90 14.61
CA ARG A 144 32.30 -3.85 15.08
C ARG A 144 32.56 -4.32 16.52
N ASP A 145 33.57 -3.77 17.18
CA ASP A 145 33.90 -4.14 18.55
C ASP A 145 32.85 -3.61 19.54
N VAL A 146 32.09 -4.52 20.13
CA VAL A 146 30.91 -4.21 20.94
C VAL A 146 31.25 -3.40 22.19
N PRO A 147 32.31 -3.69 22.97
CA PRO A 147 32.72 -2.86 24.10
C PRO A 147 33.03 -1.41 23.70
N GLN A 148 33.71 -1.21 22.57
CA GLN A 148 34.06 0.12 22.07
C GLN A 148 32.82 0.90 21.61
N LEU A 149 31.89 0.23 20.92
CA LEU A 149 30.61 0.83 20.49
C LEU A 149 29.74 1.23 21.68
N LEU A 150 29.67 0.41 22.73
CA LEU A 150 28.93 0.72 23.95
C LEU A 150 29.53 1.91 24.70
N ALA A 151 30.88 2.00 24.76
CA ALA A 151 31.56 3.12 25.40
C ALA A 151 31.26 4.46 24.70
N VAL A 152 31.32 4.49 23.36
CA VAL A 152 31.01 5.69 22.58
C VAL A 152 29.51 6.02 22.65
N ALA A 153 28.63 5.02 22.59
CA ALA A 153 27.19 5.25 22.72
C ALA A 153 26.82 5.85 24.09
N ARG A 154 27.47 5.42 25.18
CA ARG A 154 27.28 6.02 26.53
C ARG A 154 27.78 7.45 26.60
N PHE A 155 28.94 7.73 26.01
CA PHE A 155 29.47 9.08 25.89
C PHE A 155 28.52 10.00 25.12
N LEU A 156 27.98 9.56 23.98
CA LEU A 156 26.98 10.30 23.20
C LEU A 156 25.67 10.52 23.98
N ALA A 157 25.31 9.58 24.86
CA ALA A 157 24.15 9.70 25.75
C ALA A 157 24.37 10.65 26.93
N GLY A 158 25.59 11.20 27.12
CA GLY A 158 25.95 12.01 28.29
C GLY A 158 26.04 11.20 29.59
N GLU A 159 26.04 9.87 29.50
CA GLU A 159 26.25 8.95 30.61
C GLU A 159 27.76 8.84 30.87
N ASN A 160 28.35 9.90 31.45
CA ASN A 160 29.75 9.86 31.88
C ASN A 160 29.90 8.89 33.06
N ALA A 161 30.85 7.97 32.95
CA ALA A 161 31.42 7.24 34.08
C ALA A 161 32.36 8.14 34.89
#